data_AF-A0A3E0QD93-F1
#
_entry.id   AF-A0A3E0QD93-F1
#
_cell.length_a   1.000
_cell.length_b   1.000
_cell.length_c   1.000
_cell.angle_alpha   90.00
_cell.angle_beta   90.00
_cell.angle_gamma   90.00
#
_symmetry.space_group_name_H-M   'P 1'
#
loop_
_entity.id
_entity.type
_entity.pdbx_description
1 polymer ?
#
loop_
_entity_poly.entity_id
_entity_poly.type
_entity_poly.pdbx_seq_one_letter_code
_entity_poly.pdbx_strand_id
1 'polypeptide(L)'
;MILIDGKKAAAELREELKQEVMELKSKHNKVPGLTVILIGELAPSKIYVRNKEKSATEVGLKSEVIRYPENVEEKTVLDKIDELNKDDSVSGILVQLPLPKHIDKQKVI
;
A
#
# COMPACT_ATOMS: atom_id res chain seq x y z
N MET A 1 28.30 18.71 -13.44
CA MET A 1 26.94 18.55 -12.86
C MET A 1 26.88 17.18 -12.22
N ILE A 2 26.50 17.09 -10.94
CA ILE A 2 26.37 15.80 -10.24
C ILE A 2 25.00 15.20 -10.61
N LEU A 3 24.97 13.95 -11.06
CA LEU A 3 23.73 13.24 -11.33
C LEU A 3 23.12 12.77 -10.01
N ILE A 4 21.87 13.16 -9.75
CA ILE A 4 21.08 12.62 -8.64
C ILE A 4 20.34 11.39 -9.19
N ASP A 5 20.90 10.20 -8.96
CA ASP A 5 20.31 8.93 -9.41
C ASP A 5 19.36 8.35 -8.35
N GLY A 6 18.08 8.71 -8.46
CA GLY A 6 17.04 8.19 -7.58
C GLY A 6 16.80 6.68 -7.70
N LYS A 7 17.16 6.06 -8.84
CA LYS A 7 17.00 4.61 -9.03
C LYS A 7 18.05 3.86 -8.22
N LYS A 8 19.30 4.33 -8.23
CA LYS A 8 20.36 3.79 -7.39
C LYS A 8 20.02 3.95 -5.90
N ALA A 9 19.65 5.18 -5.48
CA ALA A 9 19.29 5.45 -4.09
C ALA A 9 18.11 4.59 -3.61
N ALA A 10 17.07 4.41 -4.43
CA ALA A 10 15.94 3.55 -4.09
C ALA A 10 16.28 2.06 -4.06
N ALA A 11 17.32 1.61 -4.77
CA ALA A 11 17.79 0.23 -4.67
C ALA A 11 18.54 -0.01 -3.36
N GLU A 12 19.45 0.90 -2.99
CA GLU A 12 20.19 0.86 -1.72
C GLU A 12 19.22 0.87 -0.52
N LEU A 13 18.25 1.78 -0.51
CA LEU A 13 17.23 1.85 0.55
C LEU A 13 16.39 0.56 0.66
N ARG A 14 16.09 -0.11 -0.45
CA ARG A 14 15.33 -1.37 -0.41
C ARG A 14 16.12 -2.51 0.23
N GLU A 15 17.42 -2.58 0.01
CA GLU A 15 18.27 -3.57 0.68
C GLU A 15 18.34 -3.31 2.19
N GLU A 16 18.47 -2.05 2.61
CA GLU A 16 18.42 -1.67 4.02
C GLU A 16 17.09 -2.07 4.68
N LEU A 17 15.97 -1.67 4.08
CA LEU A 17 14.62 -2.00 4.57
C LEU A 17 14.38 -3.50 4.65
N LYS A 18 14.92 -4.29 3.72
CA LYS A 18 14.79 -5.75 3.74
C LYS A 18 15.46 -6.36 4.97
N GLN A 19 16.63 -5.85 5.37
CA GLN A 19 17.29 -6.29 6.59
C GLN A 19 16.48 -5.91 7.83
N GLU A 20 15.95 -4.68 7.88
CA GLU A 20 15.10 -4.24 9.00
C GLU A 20 13.84 -5.10 9.14
N VAL A 21 13.16 -5.41 8.03
CA VAL A 21 11.98 -6.29 8.04
C VAL A 21 12.34 -7.70 8.50
N MET A 22 13.49 -8.23 8.07
CA MET A 22 13.99 -9.52 8.55
C MET A 22 14.26 -9.51 10.07
N GLU A 23 14.87 -8.45 10.58
CA GLU A 23 15.12 -8.29 12.01
C GLU A 23 13.82 -8.18 12.81
N LEU A 24 12.84 -7.40 12.34
CA LEU A 24 11.53 -7.27 12.96
C LEU A 24 10.82 -8.62 13.04
N LYS A 25 10.87 -9.40 11.96
CA LYS A 25 10.33 -10.75 11.93
C LYS A 25 11.02 -11.65 12.95
N SER A 26 12.33 -11.59 13.07
CA SER A 26 13.10 -12.40 14.03
C SER A 26 12.79 -12.00 15.48
N LYS A 27 12.74 -10.70 15.78
CA LYS A 27 12.56 -10.16 17.13
C LYS A 27 11.12 -10.28 17.65
N HIS A 28 10.13 -10.08 16.79
CA HIS A 28 8.72 -9.96 17.20
C HIS A 28 7.83 -11.05 16.62
N ASN A 29 8.36 -11.95 15.79
CA ASN A 29 7.59 -12.95 15.04
C ASN A 29 6.42 -12.32 14.24
N LYS A 30 6.58 -11.07 13.82
CA LYS A 30 5.59 -10.28 13.07
C LYS A 30 6.25 -9.67 11.83
N VAL A 31 5.50 -9.65 10.73
CA VAL A 31 5.90 -9.02 9.46
C VAL A 31 4.93 -7.88 9.20
N PRO A 32 5.40 -6.63 9.00
CA PRO A 32 4.50 -5.52 8.74
C PRO A 32 3.72 -5.73 7.44
N GLY A 33 2.46 -5.28 7.44
CA GLY A 33 1.54 -5.43 6.33
C GLY A 33 1.15 -4.09 5.72
N LEU A 34 1.14 -4.01 4.39
CA LEU A 34 0.63 -2.88 3.61
C LEU A 34 -0.57 -3.32 2.77
N THR A 35 -1.75 -2.80 3.11
CA THR A 35 -2.98 -3.05 2.35
C THR A 35 -3.31 -1.84 1.49
N VAL A 36 -3.49 -2.07 0.19
CA VAL A 36 -3.82 -1.03 -0.78
C VAL A 36 -5.27 -1.18 -1.25
N ILE A 37 -6.08 -0.13 -1.10
CA ILE A 37 -7.45 -0.08 -1.62
C ILE A 37 -7.44 0.64 -2.97
N LEU A 38 -7.86 -0.06 -4.01
CA LEU A 38 -8.02 0.47 -5.37
C LEU A 38 -9.50 0.44 -5.76
N ILE A 39 -10.03 1.60 -6.14
CA ILE A 39 -11.41 1.75 -6.58
C ILE A 39 -11.44 2.11 -8.07
N GLY A 40 -12.16 1.31 -8.85
CA GLY A 40 -12.25 1.46 -10.30
C GLY A 40 -11.03 0.92 -11.04
N GLU A 41 -11.02 1.15 -12.35
CA GLU A 41 -10.17 0.38 -13.28
C GLU A 41 -9.14 1.23 -14.02
N LEU A 42 -8.87 2.46 -13.55
CA LEU A 42 -7.93 3.38 -14.20
C LEU A 42 -6.55 2.74 -14.39
N ALA A 43 -6.14 2.62 -15.66
CA ALA A 43 -4.91 1.92 -16.03
C ALA A 43 -3.64 2.48 -15.36
N PRO A 44 -3.45 3.81 -15.24
CA PRO A 44 -2.32 4.36 -14.50
C PRO A 44 -2.32 3.93 -13.02
N SER A 45 -3.48 3.97 -12.36
CA SER A 45 -3.63 3.58 -10.95
C SER A 45 -3.24 2.12 -10.73
N LYS A 46 -3.61 1.20 -11.64
CA LYS A 46 -3.20 -0.20 -11.56
C LYS A 46 -1.69 -0.38 -11.61
N ILE A 47 -0.99 0.38 -12.45
CA ILE A 47 0.47 0.31 -12.57
C ILE A 47 1.13 0.78 -11.27
N TYR A 48 0.66 1.90 -10.69
CA TYR A 48 1.18 2.40 -9.42
C TYR A 48 0.97 1.40 -8.28
N VAL A 49 -0.23 0.82 -8.17
CA VAL A 49 -0.53 -0.19 -7.15
C VAL A 49 0.35 -1.42 -7.31
N ARG A 50 0.51 -1.93 -8.54
CA ARG A 50 1.40 -3.07 -8.83
C ARG A 50 2.85 -2.78 -8.45
N ASN A 51 3.34 -1.58 -8.72
CA ASN A 51 4.70 -1.19 -8.36
C ASN A 51 4.89 -1.09 -6.83
N LYS A 52 3.86 -0.62 -6.10
CA LYS A 52 3.87 -0.57 -4.63
C LYS A 52 3.86 -1.97 -4.03
N GLU A 53 2.97 -2.85 -4.50
CA GLU A 53 2.90 -4.26 -4.10
C GLU A 53 4.23 -4.97 -4.35
N LYS A 54 4.81 -4.77 -5.55
CA LYS A 54 6.12 -5.33 -5.89
C LYS A 54 7.21 -4.84 -4.95
N SER A 55 7.29 -3.53 -4.71
CA SER A 55 8.30 -2.94 -3.84
C SER A 55 8.16 -3.39 -2.38
N ALA A 56 6.93 -3.50 -1.88
CA ALA A 56 6.64 -4.01 -0.55
C ALA A 56 7.07 -5.49 -0.41
N THR A 57 6.75 -6.30 -1.41
CA THR A 57 7.14 -7.73 -1.43
C THR A 57 8.66 -7.89 -1.54
N GLU A 58 9.34 -7.05 -2.33
CA GLU A 58 10.80 -7.09 -2.51
C GLU A 58 11.55 -6.87 -1.19
N VAL A 59 11.03 -6.02 -0.31
CA VAL A 59 11.61 -5.78 1.02
C VAL A 59 11.06 -6.72 2.11
N GLY A 60 10.20 -7.68 1.73
CA GLY A 60 9.71 -8.74 2.62
C GLY A 60 8.46 -8.40 3.43
N LEU A 61 7.75 -7.30 3.11
CA LEU A 61 6.46 -6.97 3.73
C LEU A 61 5.36 -7.90 3.23
N LYS A 62 4.30 -8.04 4.03
CA LYS A 62 3.03 -8.55 3.53
C LYS A 62 2.36 -7.43 2.72
N SER A 63 1.86 -7.76 1.54
CA SER A 63 1.10 -6.80 0.73
C SER A 63 -0.19 -7.43 0.23
N GLU A 64 -1.28 -6.67 0.34
CA GLU A 64 -2.59 -7.04 -0.16
C GLU A 64 -3.17 -5.89 -0.98
N VAL A 65 -3.88 -6.21 -2.05
CA VAL A 65 -4.60 -5.23 -2.85
C VAL A 65 -6.09 -5.56 -2.86
N ILE A 66 -6.88 -4.73 -2.20
CA ILE A 66 -8.34 -4.80 -2.21
C ILE A 66 -8.85 -3.98 -3.40
N ARG A 67 -9.63 -4.62 -4.26
CA ARG A 67 -10.17 -4.02 -5.48
C ARG A 67 -11.68 -3.88 -5.37
N TYR A 68 -12.16 -2.66 -5.60
CA TYR A 68 -13.57 -2.36 -5.70
C TYR A 68 -13.91 -1.82 -7.09
N PRO A 69 -15.11 -2.12 -7.62
CA PRO A 69 -15.56 -1.52 -8.87
C PRO A 69 -15.80 -0.01 -8.67
N GLU A 70 -15.85 0.73 -9.77
CA GLU A 70 -16.03 2.19 -9.73
C GLU A 70 -17.35 2.58 -9.04
N ASN A 71 -18.40 1.76 -9.14
CA ASN A 71 -19.71 2.03 -8.53
C ASN A 71 -19.85 1.57 -7.07
N VAL A 72 -18.75 1.21 -6.39
CA VAL A 72 -18.80 0.83 -4.98
C VAL A 72 -19.37 1.97 -4.13
N GLU A 73 -20.20 1.63 -3.15
CA GLU A 73 -20.72 2.61 -2.21
C GLU A 73 -19.61 3.15 -1.29
N GLU A 74 -19.64 4.45 -0.99
CA GLU A 74 -18.69 5.09 -0.07
C GLU A 74 -18.66 4.37 1.29
N LYS A 75 -19.84 3.98 1.80
CA LYS A 75 -19.97 3.27 3.06
C LYS A 75 -19.18 1.95 3.08
N THR A 76 -19.25 1.16 2.01
CA THR A 76 -18.52 -0.11 1.88
C THR A 76 -17.00 0.10 1.99
N VAL A 77 -16.49 1.22 1.46
CA VAL A 77 -15.06 1.56 1.53
C VAL A 77 -14.68 1.95 2.96
N LEU A 78 -15.49 2.79 3.61
CA LEU A 78 -15.26 3.21 4.99
C LEU A 78 -15.34 2.03 5.96
N ASP A 79 -16.34 1.17 5.82
CA ASP A 79 -16.51 -0.05 6.63
C ASP A 79 -15.28 -0.97 6.48
N LYS A 80 -14.72 -1.10 5.27
CA LYS A 80 -13.48 -1.86 5.05
C LYS A 80 -12.26 -1.20 5.68
N ILE A 81 -12.15 0.14 5.62
CA ILE A 81 -11.06 0.86 6.30
C ILE A 81 -11.15 0.63 7.82
N ASP A 82 -12.35 0.68 8.39
CA ASP A 82 -12.58 0.41 9.82
C ASP A 82 -12.27 -1.04 10.22
N GLU A 83 -12.53 -2.00 9.34
CA GLU A 83 -12.12 -3.40 9.50
C GLU A 83 -10.58 -3.50 9.54
N LEU A 84 -9.89 -2.90 8.57
CA LEU A 84 -8.43 -2.93 8.48
C LEU A 84 -7.76 -2.20 9.64
N ASN A 85 -8.35 -1.11 10.14
CA ASN A 85 -7.86 -0.37 11.31
C ASN A 85 -7.90 -1.20 12.60
N LYS A 86 -8.71 -2.26 12.65
CA LYS A 86 -8.83 -3.18 13.80
C LYS A 86 -8.03 -4.46 13.61
N ASP A 87 -7.41 -4.65 12.44
CA ASP A 87 -6.62 -5.83 12.12
C ASP A 87 -5.16 -5.62 12.54
N ASP A 88 -4.73 -6.30 13.61
CA ASP A 88 -3.36 -6.28 14.13
C ASP A 88 -2.29 -6.77 13.13
N SER A 89 -2.70 -7.37 12.01
CA SER A 89 -1.82 -7.79 10.91
C SER A 89 -1.58 -6.71 9.87
N VAL A 90 -2.37 -5.63 9.86
CA VAL A 90 -2.26 -4.49 8.97
C VAL A 90 -1.48 -3.37 9.67
N SER A 91 -0.37 -2.95 9.08
CA SER A 91 0.48 -1.89 9.62
C SER A 91 0.31 -0.56 8.88
N GLY A 92 -0.19 -0.61 7.65
CA GLY A 92 -0.47 0.57 6.84
C GLY A 92 -1.56 0.30 5.82
N ILE A 93 -2.42 1.30 5.65
CA ILE A 93 -3.49 1.30 4.65
C ILE A 93 -3.17 2.42 3.65
N LEU A 94 -3.27 2.11 2.36
CA LEU A 94 -3.13 3.10 1.30
C LEU A 94 -4.37 3.09 0.42
N VAL A 95 -5.09 4.21 0.36
CA VAL A 95 -6.17 4.41 -0.59
C VAL A 95 -5.63 5.07 -1.86
N GLN A 96 -5.78 4.41 -3.01
CA GLN A 96 -5.22 4.90 -4.27
C GLN A 96 -6.14 5.95 -4.92
N LEU A 97 -5.58 7.13 -5.20
CA LEU A 97 -6.23 8.22 -5.93
C LEU A 97 -6.05 8.10 -7.46
N PRO A 98 -6.92 8.74 -8.26
CA PRO A 98 -8.13 9.47 -7.85
C PRO A 98 -9.28 8.54 -7.45
N LEU A 99 -10.16 9.02 -6.58
CA LEU A 99 -11.41 8.34 -6.22
C LEU A 99 -12.53 8.69 -7.22
N PRO A 100 -13.52 7.80 -7.39
CA PRO A 100 -14.77 8.13 -8.09
C PRO A 100 -15.46 9.37 -7.50
N LYS A 101 -16.20 10.10 -8.34
CA LYS A 101 -16.80 11.40 -7.96
C LYS A 101 -17.81 11.33 -6.82
N HIS A 102 -18.46 10.19 -6.61
CA HIS A 102 -19.44 10.00 -5.54
C HIS A 102 -18.82 9.61 -4.20
N ILE A 103 -17.50 9.43 -4.13
CA ILE A 103 -16.77 9.15 -2.89
C ILE A 103 -16.03 10.41 -2.46
N ASP A 104 -16.32 10.87 -1.24
CA ASP A 104 -15.64 12.01 -0.65
C ASP A 104 -14.27 11.62 -0.11
N LYS A 105 -13.23 12.06 -0.81
CA LYS A 105 -11.82 11.87 -0.40
C LYS A 105 -11.51 12.38 1.00
N GLN A 106 -12.22 13.39 1.52
CA GLN A 106 -11.96 13.93 2.86
C GLN A 106 -12.49 13.03 3.98
N LYS A 107 -13.44 12.15 3.66
CA LYS A 107 -13.92 11.14 4.62
C LYS A 107 -13.04 9.89 4.66
N VAL A 108 -12.28 9.68 3.58
CA VAL A 108 -11.49 8.46 3.36
C VAL A 108 -10.02 8.63 3.78
N ILE A 109 -9.49 9.85 3.81
CA ILE A 109 -8.08 10.19 4.10
C ILE A 109 -7.96 10.82 5.49
#